data_AF-A0A438J9S7-F1
#
_entry.id   AF-A0A438J9S7-F1
#
_cell.length_a   1.000
_cell.length_b   1.000
_cell.length_c   1.000
_cell.angle_alpha   90.00
_cell.angle_beta   90.00
_cell.angle_gamma   90.00
#
_symmetry.space_group_name_H-M   'P 1'
#
loop_
_entity.id
_entity.type
_entity.pdbx_description
1 polymer ?
#
loop_
_entity_poly.entity_id
_entity_poly.type
_entity_poly.pdbx_seq_one_letter_code
_entity_poly.pdbx_strand_id
1 'polypeptide(L)'
;MGKIEGEAWVADIWDPLAEGGWGGWNPCFSRAFNDWEVEETERFFEWLHGKRVLGDVDDMVSWTGTKSGKFSVKSLYFALEAGCPSLFPSSCIWNVCVQPKISFFTWEAMWGKVLTLDIVQKRGWALENRCFMCLE
;
A
#
# COMPACT_ATOMS: atom_id res chain seq x y z
N MET A 1 2.84 -23.56 -20.38
CA MET A 1 2.24 -22.75 -19.31
C MET A 1 3.13 -22.90 -18.09
N GLY A 2 4.14 -22.04 -17.96
CA GLY A 2 5.15 -22.12 -16.90
C GLY A 2 4.55 -21.75 -15.55
N LYS A 3 4.86 -22.54 -14.54
CA LYS A 3 4.50 -22.30 -13.15
C LYS A 3 5.22 -21.04 -12.69
N ILE A 4 4.46 -20.00 -12.31
CA ILE A 4 5.04 -18.78 -11.75
C ILE A 4 5.45 -19.13 -10.32
N GLU A 5 6.75 -19.35 -10.11
CA GLU A 5 7.35 -19.37 -8.77
C GLU A 5 7.18 -17.96 -8.16
N GLY A 6 6.99 -17.87 -6.84
CA GLY A 6 6.58 -16.64 -6.16
C GLY A 6 7.59 -15.49 -6.16
N GLU A 7 8.58 -15.52 -7.06
CA GLU A 7 9.64 -14.54 -7.22
C GLU A 7 9.61 -14.05 -8.67
N ALA A 8 9.38 -12.74 -8.84
CA ALA A 8 9.45 -12.07 -10.13
C ALA A 8 10.59 -11.06 -10.09
N TRP A 9 11.50 -11.13 -11.07
CA TRP A 9 12.61 -10.20 -11.18
C TRP A 9 12.21 -9.02 -12.08
N VAL A 10 12.85 -7.86 -11.88
CA VAL A 10 12.65 -6.69 -12.77
C VAL A 10 12.89 -7.06 -14.23
N ALA A 11 13.86 -7.93 -14.50
CA ALA A 11 14.15 -8.44 -15.84
C ALA A 11 13.00 -9.25 -16.48
N ASP A 12 12.12 -9.87 -15.67
CA ASP A 12 11.00 -10.67 -16.18
C ASP A 12 9.78 -9.81 -16.55
N ILE A 13 9.69 -8.61 -15.97
CA ILE A 13 8.54 -7.70 -16.12
C ILE A 13 8.87 -6.41 -16.88
N TRP A 14 10.15 -6.17 -17.18
CA TRP A 14 10.62 -5.02 -17.95
C TRP A 14 10.97 -5.45 -19.37
N ASP A 15 10.29 -4.86 -20.35
CA ASP A 15 10.58 -5.04 -21.77
C ASP A 15 11.38 -3.83 -22.29
N PRO A 16 12.71 -3.94 -22.51
CA PRO A 16 13.52 -2.85 -23.04
C PRO A 16 13.18 -2.48 -24.49
N LEU A 17 12.46 -3.35 -25.22
CA LEU A 17 12.08 -3.17 -26.63
C LEU A 17 10.65 -2.64 -26.80
N ALA A 18 9.93 -2.37 -25.71
CA ALA A 18 8.59 -1.79 -25.78
C ALA A 18 8.59 -0.46 -26.56
N GLU A 19 7.49 -0.22 -27.28
CA GLU A 19 7.36 0.84 -28.29
C GLU A 19 7.82 2.21 -27.77
N GLY A 20 8.64 2.91 -28.57
CA GLY A 20 9.18 4.24 -28.24
C GLY A 20 10.61 4.26 -27.72
N GLY A 21 11.28 3.10 -27.60
CA GLY A 21 12.72 3.02 -27.24
C GLY A 21 13.05 3.41 -25.80
N TRP A 22 12.02 3.60 -24.96
CA TRP A 22 12.16 3.90 -23.54
C TRP A 22 12.01 2.67 -22.65
N GLY A 23 11.65 1.52 -23.22
CA GLY A 23 11.28 0.32 -22.50
C GLY A 23 9.94 0.46 -21.77
N GLY A 24 9.35 -0.66 -21.35
CA GLY A 24 7.99 -0.71 -20.83
C GLY A 24 7.82 -1.76 -19.75
N TRP A 25 6.96 -1.47 -18.79
CA TRP A 25 6.58 -2.41 -17.73
C TRP A 25 5.40 -3.27 -18.16
N ASN A 26 5.53 -4.59 -17.98
CA ASN A 26 4.48 -5.57 -18.26
C ASN A 26 4.37 -6.62 -17.12
N PRO A 27 3.94 -6.21 -15.91
CA PRO A 27 3.73 -7.14 -14.81
C PRO A 27 2.54 -8.08 -15.07
N CYS A 28 2.76 -9.38 -14.88
CA CYS A 28 1.71 -10.38 -14.92
C CYS A 28 1.13 -10.65 -13.53
N PHE A 29 -0.17 -10.45 -13.36
CA PHE A 29 -0.86 -10.71 -12.10
C PHE A 29 -1.40 -12.14 -12.05
N SER A 30 -1.34 -12.77 -10.87
CA SER A 30 -1.78 -14.16 -10.67
C SER A 30 -3.30 -14.34 -10.74
N ARG A 31 -4.07 -13.26 -10.67
CA ARG A 31 -5.53 -13.23 -10.78
C ARG A 31 -6.00 -11.95 -11.45
N ALA A 32 -7.24 -11.96 -11.94
CA ALA A 32 -7.91 -10.75 -12.37
C ALA A 32 -8.15 -9.81 -11.17
N PHE A 33 -8.19 -8.50 -11.47
CA PHE A 33 -8.59 -7.47 -10.52
C PHE A 33 -10.09 -7.48 -10.31
N ASN A 34 -10.51 -7.18 -9.09
CA ASN A 34 -11.90 -6.83 -8.83
C ASN A 34 -12.15 -5.38 -9.25
N ASP A 35 -13.42 -5.01 -9.51
CA ASP A 35 -13.80 -3.65 -9.95
C ASP A 35 -13.25 -2.55 -9.03
N TRP A 36 -13.19 -2.80 -7.72
CA TRP A 36 -12.68 -1.84 -6.73
C TRP A 36 -11.15 -1.73 -6.66
N GLU A 37 -10.41 -2.64 -7.29
CA GLU A 37 -8.94 -2.61 -7.36
C GLU A 37 -8.45 -1.95 -8.64
N VAL A 38 -9.33 -1.73 -9.63
CA VAL A 38 -8.99 -1.20 -10.95
C VAL A 38 -8.38 0.20 -10.83
N GLU A 39 -8.99 1.12 -10.09
CA GLU A 39 -8.49 2.49 -9.95
C GLU A 39 -7.09 2.55 -9.31
N GLU A 40 -6.87 1.77 -8.24
CA GLU A 40 -5.56 1.69 -7.58
C GLU A 40 -4.51 1.04 -8.50
N THR A 41 -4.93 0.07 -9.31
CA THR A 41 -4.07 -0.57 -10.31
C THR A 41 -3.70 0.40 -11.42
N GLU A 42 -4.64 1.17 -11.96
CA GLU A 42 -4.37 2.21 -12.97
C GLU A 42 -3.37 3.24 -12.44
N ARG A 43 -3.59 3.75 -11.23
CA ARG A 43 -2.66 4.69 -10.57
C ARG A 43 -1.27 4.09 -10.38
N PHE A 44 -1.20 2.80 -10.04
CA PHE A 44 0.05 2.07 -9.94
C PHE A 44 0.76 1.98 -11.30
N PHE A 45 0.05 1.64 -12.38
CA PHE A 45 0.62 1.59 -13.72
C PHE A 45 1.09 2.95 -14.21
N GLU A 46 0.32 4.03 -13.98
CA GLU A 46 0.73 5.40 -14.30
C GLU A 46 2.05 5.77 -13.60
N TRP A 47 2.14 5.47 -12.30
CA TRP A 47 3.37 5.68 -11.55
C TRP A 47 4.54 4.84 -12.08
N LEU A 48 4.27 3.57 -12.42
CA LEU A 48 5.26 2.60 -12.87
C LEU A 48 5.80 2.97 -14.25
N HIS A 49 4.94 3.36 -15.19
CA HIS A 49 5.34 3.85 -16.52
C HIS A 49 6.22 5.11 -16.45
N GLY A 50 6.10 5.91 -15.39
CA GLY A 50 7.01 7.02 -15.11
C GLY A 50 8.41 6.61 -14.63
N LYS A 51 8.67 5.32 -14.38
CA LYS A 51 9.96 4.78 -13.93
C LYS A 51 10.67 4.07 -15.08
N ARG A 52 11.98 4.33 -15.21
CA ARG A 52 12.84 3.66 -16.18
C ARG A 52 13.84 2.77 -15.46
N VAL A 53 14.06 1.57 -16.01
CA VAL A 53 15.12 0.67 -15.56
C VAL A 53 16.42 1.01 -16.28
N LEU A 54 17.52 1.13 -15.53
CA LEU A 54 18.87 1.32 -16.05
C LEU A 54 19.60 -0.03 -15.94
N GLY A 55 19.74 -0.76 -17.05
CA GLY A 55 20.31 -2.10 -17.06
C GLY A 55 21.84 -2.15 -16.84
N ASP A 56 22.53 -1.02 -16.98
CA ASP A 56 24.00 -0.95 -16.92
C ASP A 56 24.54 -0.53 -15.54
N VAL A 57 23.69 -0.53 -14.50
CA VAL A 57 24.05 -0.09 -13.15
C VAL A 57 23.63 -1.15 -12.14
N ASP A 58 24.51 -1.49 -11.20
CA ASP A 58 24.18 -2.37 -10.09
C ASP A 58 23.05 -1.77 -9.23
N ASP A 59 22.20 -2.65 -8.69
CA ASP A 59 21.10 -2.27 -7.81
C ASP A 59 21.61 -1.48 -6.60
N MET A 60 21.07 -0.28 -6.41
CA MET A 60 21.43 0.61 -5.31
C MET A 60 20.22 0.96 -4.46
N VAL A 61 20.32 0.68 -3.15
CA VAL A 61 19.32 1.15 -2.18
C VAL A 61 19.51 2.64 -1.95
N SER A 62 18.47 3.43 -2.23
CA SER A 62 18.47 4.88 -1.99
C SER A 62 17.30 5.29 -1.08
N TRP A 63 17.58 6.22 -0.17
CA TRP A 63 16.57 6.78 0.74
C TRP A 63 15.94 8.04 0.14
N THR A 64 14.66 7.98 -0.19
CA THR A 64 13.93 9.11 -0.79
C THR A 64 13.58 10.22 0.20
N GLY A 65 13.64 9.95 1.51
CA GLY A 65 13.34 10.93 2.55
C GLY A 65 14.44 11.97 2.78
N THR A 66 15.57 11.91 2.07
CA THR A 66 16.62 12.95 2.12
C THR A 66 17.16 13.24 0.72
N LYS A 67 17.57 14.48 0.47
CA LYS A 67 18.21 14.88 -0.80
C LYS A 67 19.54 14.15 -1.06
N SER A 68 20.19 13.66 -0.02
CA SER A 68 21.47 12.94 -0.14
C SER A 68 21.30 11.47 -0.52
N GLY A 69 20.08 10.94 -0.53
CA GLY A 69 19.83 9.51 -0.76
C GLY A 69 20.30 8.60 0.37
N LYS A 70 20.87 9.14 1.45
CA LYS A 70 21.41 8.36 2.57
C LYS A 70 20.35 8.10 3.62
N PHE A 71 20.23 6.84 4.00
CA PHE A 71 19.41 6.41 5.11
C PHE A 71 20.01 6.83 6.45
N SER A 72 19.15 7.23 7.38
CA SER A 72 19.45 7.31 8.80
C SER A 72 18.17 7.06 9.60
N VAL A 73 18.31 6.58 10.83
CA VAL A 73 17.16 6.40 11.74
C VAL A 73 16.42 7.73 11.94
N LYS A 74 17.16 8.83 12.07
CA LYS A 74 16.61 10.18 12.19
C LYS A 74 15.75 10.56 10.98
N SER A 75 16.25 10.35 9.76
CA SER A 75 15.49 10.67 8.55
C SER A 75 14.28 9.77 8.33
N LEU A 76 14.32 8.53 8.81
CA LEU A 76 13.16 7.65 8.86
C LEU A 76 12.06 8.23 9.76
N TYR A 77 12.40 8.60 10.99
CA TYR A 77 11.42 9.22 11.90
C TYR A 77 10.84 10.51 11.34
N PHE A 78 11.66 11.38 10.73
CA PHE A 78 11.15 12.58 10.08
C PHE A 78 10.18 12.29 8.92
N ALA A 79 10.46 11.27 8.09
CA ALA A 79 9.56 10.89 7.01
C ALA A 79 8.23 10.33 7.54
N LEU A 80 8.28 9.56 8.63
CA LEU A 80 7.09 9.04 9.32
C LEU A 80 6.26 10.15 9.95
N GLU A 81 6.90 11.14 10.57
CA GLU A 81 6.22 12.31 11.14
C GLU A 81 5.61 13.20 10.05
N ALA A 82 6.31 13.44 8.93
CA ALA A 82 5.81 14.28 7.83
C ALA A 82 4.62 13.66 7.07
N GLY A 83 4.49 12.32 7.07
CA GLY A 83 3.33 11.61 6.54
C GLY A 83 2.08 11.68 7.43
N CYS A 84 2.17 12.34 8.60
CA CYS A 84 1.08 12.50 9.54
C CYS A 84 0.76 14.01 9.71
N PRO A 85 -0.12 14.59 8.87
CA PRO A 85 -0.46 16.03 8.94
C PRO A 85 -1.14 16.43 10.25
N SER A 86 -1.69 15.47 11.00
CA SER A 86 -2.30 15.67 12.30
C SER A 86 -1.40 15.03 13.35
N LEU A 87 -0.94 15.81 14.33
CA LEU A 87 -0.33 15.33 15.57
C LEU A 87 -1.02 14.06 16.04
N PHE A 88 -0.40 12.89 15.78
CA PHE A 88 -0.97 11.61 16.16
C PHE A 88 -1.23 11.68 17.68
N PRO A 89 -2.49 11.65 18.16
CA PRO A 89 -2.86 11.87 19.55
C PRO A 89 -2.57 10.59 20.36
N SER A 90 -1.30 10.17 20.34
CA SER A 90 -0.76 9.00 21.01
C SER A 90 -1.09 9.02 22.49
N SER A 91 -1.03 10.20 23.11
CA SER A 91 -1.38 10.42 24.52
C SER A 91 -2.86 10.22 24.81
N CYS A 92 -3.75 10.42 23.83
CA CYS A 92 -5.18 10.16 23.96
C CYS A 92 -5.51 8.68 23.71
N ILE A 93 -4.83 8.05 22.75
CA ILE A 93 -5.06 6.64 22.39
C ILE A 93 -4.48 5.70 23.45
N TRP A 94 -3.23 5.91 23.85
CA TRP A 94 -2.49 5.03 24.77
C TRP A 94 -2.57 5.48 26.22
N ASN A 95 -3.60 6.24 26.57
CA ASN A 95 -3.84 6.66 27.95
C ASN A 95 -4.16 5.44 28.84
N VAL A 96 -3.53 5.36 30.02
CA VAL A 96 -3.72 4.26 30.98
C VAL A 96 -5.19 4.12 31.44
N CYS A 97 -5.96 5.21 31.39
CA CYS A 97 -7.38 5.23 31.72
C CYS A 97 -8.29 4.74 30.59
N VAL A 98 -7.75 4.49 29.39
CA VAL A 98 -8.50 3.97 28.24
C VAL A 98 -8.29 2.47 28.15
N GLN A 99 -9.38 1.72 27.94
CA GLN A 99 -9.28 0.28 27.77
C GLN A 99 -8.47 -0.06 26.50
N PRO A 100 -7.57 -1.06 26.55
CA PRO A 100 -6.74 -1.43 25.40
C PRO A 100 -7.54 -1.71 24.11
N LYS A 101 -8.75 -2.27 24.26
CA LYS A 101 -9.67 -2.51 23.15
C LYS A 101 -10.07 -1.20 22.44
N ILE A 102 -10.39 -0.16 23.21
CA ILE A 102 -10.76 1.15 22.68
C ILE A 102 -9.54 1.82 22.04
N SER A 103 -8.37 1.76 22.69
CA SER A 103 -7.10 2.25 22.12
C SER A 103 -6.81 1.63 20.75
N PHE A 104 -6.96 0.30 20.64
CA PHE A 104 -6.74 -0.42 19.40
C PHE A 104 -7.71 0.03 18.30
N PHE A 105 -9.00 0.13 18.58
CA PHE A 105 -9.97 0.59 17.58
C PHE A 105 -9.75 2.05 17.17
N THR A 106 -9.41 2.93 18.10
CA THR A 106 -9.13 4.34 17.79
C THR A 106 -7.86 4.48 16.95
N TRP A 107 -6.83 3.68 17.21
CA TRP A 107 -5.64 3.59 16.35
C TRP A 107 -6.01 3.16 14.93
N GLU A 108 -6.72 2.04 14.79
CA GLU A 108 -7.18 1.56 13.48
C GLU A 108 -8.05 2.62 12.78
N ALA A 109 -8.87 3.38 13.52
CA ALA A 109 -9.77 4.40 12.98
C ALA A 109 -9.00 5.58 12.40
N MET A 110 -7.97 6.02 13.11
CA MET A 110 -7.10 7.11 12.65
C MET A 110 -6.35 6.79 11.36
N TRP A 111 -6.07 5.52 11.10
CA TRP A 111 -5.44 5.08 9.86
C TRP A 111 -6.45 4.67 8.77
N GLY A 112 -7.76 4.80 9.02
CA GLY A 112 -8.79 4.34 8.08
C GLY A 112 -8.82 2.82 7.89
N LYS A 113 -8.32 2.07 8.88
CA LYS A 113 -8.19 0.60 8.85
C LYS A 113 -9.18 -0.12 9.76
N VAL A 114 -10.10 0.61 10.40
CA VAL A 114 -11.22 -0.01 11.13
C VAL A 114 -11.93 -0.97 10.20
N LEU A 115 -12.20 -2.17 10.67
CA LEU A 115 -13.01 -3.17 9.99
C LEU A 115 -14.47 -2.68 9.94
N THR A 116 -14.74 -1.72 9.06
CA THR A 116 -16.08 -1.30 8.70
C THR A 116 -16.76 -2.42 7.91
N LEU A 117 -18.08 -2.38 7.89
CA LEU A 117 -18.88 -3.43 7.25
C LEU A 117 -18.49 -3.63 5.77
N ASP A 118 -18.20 -2.54 5.06
CA ASP A 118 -17.75 -2.59 3.67
C ASP A 118 -16.37 -3.24 3.53
N ILE A 119 -15.42 -3.01 4.46
CA ILE A 119 -14.10 -3.65 4.45
C ILE A 119 -14.21 -5.15 4.73
N VAL A 120 -15.12 -5.57 5.61
CA VAL A 120 -15.36 -6.98 5.92
C VAL A 120 -16.04 -7.69 4.74
N GLN A 121 -17.04 -7.06 4.12
CA GLN A 121 -17.68 -7.56 2.91
C GLN A 121 -16.70 -7.65 1.73
N LYS A 122 -15.82 -6.64 1.54
CA LYS A 122 -14.74 -6.65 0.53
C LYS A 122 -13.77 -7.83 0.71
N ARG A 123 -13.65 -8.38 1.92
CA ARG A 123 -12.81 -9.56 2.23
C ARG A 123 -13.54 -10.89 2.09
N GLY A 124 -14.76 -10.90 1.54
CA GLY A 124 -15.56 -12.11 1.29
C GLY A 124 -16.32 -12.63 2.50
N TRP A 125 -16.43 -11.85 3.58
CA TRP A 125 -17.22 -12.22 4.74
C TRP A 125 -18.65 -11.72 4.56
N ALA A 126 -19.60 -12.66 4.44
CA ALA A 126 -21.02 -12.34 4.42
C ALA A 126 -21.48 -11.99 5.85
N LEU A 127 -21.53 -10.71 6.17
CA LEU A 127 -22.26 -10.21 7.33
C LEU A 127 -23.72 -10.01 6.92
N GLU A 128 -24.63 -10.74 7.56
CA GLU A 128 -26.05 -10.44 7.46
C GLU A 128 -26.30 -9.07 8.11
N ASN A 129 -26.74 -8.09 7.32
CA ASN A 129 -27.18 -6.77 7.78
C ASN A 129 -28.54 -6.85 8.51
N ARG A 130 -28.70 -7.81 9.43
CA ARG A 130 -29.87 -7.86 10.31
C ARG A 130 -29.64 -6.89 11.46
N CYS A 131 -29.94 -5.62 11.22
CA CYS A 131 -30.15 -4.66 12.29
C CYS A 131 -31.35 -5.15 13.12
N PHE A 132 -31.11 -5.64 14.34
CA PHE A 132 -32.17 -6.09 15.25
C PHE A 132 -33.20 -4.99 15.58
N MET A 133 -32.85 -3.72 15.39
CA MET A 133 -33.74 -2.56 15.57
C MET A 133 -34.39 -2.07 14.27
N CYS A 134 -34.08 -2.69 13.13
CA CYS A 134 -34.66 -2.39 11.83
C CYS A 134 -35.62 -3.51 11.38
N LEU A 135 -36.05 -4.35 12.33
CA LEU A 135 -37.19 -5.23 12.20
C LEU A 135 -38.46 -4.43 12.55
N GLU A 136 -38.86 -3.54 11.63
CA GLU A 136 -40.24 -3.10 11.38
C GLU A 136 -40.40 -2.79 9.89
#